data_AF-A0A699STS8-F1
#
_entry.id   AF-A0A699STS8-F1
#
_cell.length_a   1.000
_cell.length_b   1.000
_cell.length_c   1.000
_cell.angle_alpha   90.00
_cell.angle_beta   90.00
_cell.angle_gamma   90.00
#
_symmetry.space_group_name_H-M   'P 1'
#
loop_
_entity.id
_entity.type
_entity.pdbx_description
1 polymer ?
#
loop_
_entity_poly.entity_id
_entity_poly.type
_entity_poly.pdbx_seq_one_letter_code
_entity_poly.pdbx_strand_id
1 'polypeptide(L)'
;PPKVELKELPPHLEYAFLGNNREWPVIIEKDLSSNEKIDLINVLKTQKKAIAWKLTDIKGIDPEFCSHKILLEEEHSPKVQSQRRVNPKIYEVIKKEVEKLLNAGLIYPISDSPWVSHIHCVPKKGGMTVIKNDENELVPTRLVTG
;
A
#
# COMPACT_ATOMS: atom_id res chain seq x y z
N PRO A 1 -15.12 4.25 -10.53
CA PRO A 1 -13.73 3.75 -10.35
C PRO A 1 -12.73 4.85 -10.71
N PRO A 2 -11.67 5.10 -9.90
CA PRO A 2 -10.66 6.09 -10.27
C PRO A 2 -10.00 5.68 -11.60
N LYS A 3 -9.79 6.65 -12.49
CA LYS A 3 -9.06 6.45 -13.75
C LYS A 3 -7.63 6.06 -13.39
N VAL A 4 -7.22 4.84 -13.71
CA VAL A 4 -5.86 4.36 -13.43
C VAL A 4 -4.92 5.03 -14.44
N GLU A 5 -4.03 5.89 -13.96
CA GLU A 5 -2.91 6.41 -14.76
C GLU A 5 -1.90 5.28 -14.96
N LEU A 6 -1.82 4.77 -16.19
CA LEU A 6 -0.87 3.73 -16.58
C LEU A 6 0.52 4.36 -16.75
N LYS A 7 1.54 3.71 -16.21
CA LYS A 7 2.93 4.15 -16.33
C LYS A 7 3.50 3.69 -17.67
N GLU A 8 4.52 4.38 -18.15
CA GLU A 8 5.31 3.85 -19.26
C GLU A 8 6.01 2.56 -18.84
N LEU A 9 5.93 1.55 -19.70
CA LEU A 9 6.52 0.23 -19.46
C LEU A 9 7.82 0.07 -20.27
N PRO A 10 8.77 -0.73 -19.78
CA PRO A 10 9.88 -1.22 -20.59
C PRO A 10 9.41 -1.89 -21.89
N PRO A 11 10.22 -1.90 -22.97
CA PRO A 11 9.79 -2.37 -24.29
C PRO A 11 9.29 -3.82 -24.36
N HIS A 12 9.74 -4.66 -23.43
CA HIS A 12 9.41 -6.09 -23.33
C HIS A 12 8.12 -6.36 -22.53
N LEU A 13 7.53 -5.33 -21.90
CA LEU A 13 6.29 -5.46 -21.14
C LEU A 13 5.16 -4.73 -21.83
N GLU A 14 3.94 -5.26 -21.67
CA GLU A 14 2.72 -4.62 -22.15
C GLU A 14 1.59 -4.75 -21.14
N TYR A 15 0.58 -3.88 -21.29
CA TYR A 15 -0.64 -3.94 -20.49
C TYR A 15 -1.66 -4.89 -21.12
N ALA A 16 -2.18 -5.80 -20.31
CA ALA A 16 -3.41 -6.54 -20.58
C ALA A 16 -4.50 -6.16 -19.56
N PHE A 17 -5.76 -6.43 -19.90
CA PHE A 17 -6.90 -6.02 -19.08
C PHE A 17 -7.81 -7.21 -18.79
N LEU A 18 -8.20 -7.34 -17.52
CA LEU A 18 -9.08 -8.43 -17.09
C LEU A 18 -10.57 -8.06 -17.15
N GLY A 19 -10.93 -6.79 -17.38
CA GLY A 19 -12.30 -6.30 -17.50
C GLY A 19 -12.64 -5.65 -18.85
N ASN A 20 -13.94 -5.39 -19.08
CA ASN A 20 -14.47 -4.97 -20.39
C ASN A 20 -14.12 -3.52 -20.80
N ASN A 21 -13.78 -2.64 -19.84
CA ASN A 21 -13.54 -1.20 -20.07
C ASN A 21 -12.12 -0.74 -19.68
N ARG A 22 -11.09 -1.51 -20.03
CA ARG A 22 -9.70 -1.28 -19.56
C ARG A 22 -9.56 -1.24 -18.03
N GLU A 23 -10.47 -1.93 -17.35
CA GLU A 23 -10.39 -2.10 -15.92
C GLU A 23 -9.44 -3.26 -15.58
N TRP A 24 -8.85 -3.21 -14.38
CA TRP A 24 -7.99 -4.27 -13.84
C TRP A 24 -6.77 -4.53 -14.74
N PRO A 25 -5.91 -3.51 -14.92
CA PRO A 25 -4.70 -3.64 -15.73
C PRO A 25 -3.73 -4.62 -15.07
N VAL A 26 -3.20 -5.54 -15.86
CA VAL A 26 -2.07 -6.41 -15.49
C VAL A 26 -0.93 -6.14 -16.47
N ILE A 27 0.30 -6.33 -16.01
CA ILE A 27 1.49 -6.21 -16.85
C ILE A 27 1.92 -7.63 -17.20
N ILE A 28 2.07 -7.89 -18.49
CA ILE A 28 2.50 -9.19 -19.02
C ILE A 28 3.68 -9.01 -19.96
N GLU A 29 4.35 -10.11 -20.26
CA GLU A 29 5.43 -10.14 -21.24
C GLU A 29 4.88 -9.96 -22.66
N LYS A 30 5.47 -9.04 -23.41
CA LYS A 30 5.03 -8.66 -24.76
C LYS A 30 5.31 -9.75 -25.78
N ASP A 31 6.39 -10.50 -25.59
CA ASP A 31 6.87 -11.49 -26.56
C ASP A 31 6.19 -12.87 -26.44
N LEU A 32 5.19 -13.01 -25.57
CA LEU A 32 4.34 -14.21 -25.50
C LEU A 32 3.61 -14.44 -26.84
N SER A 33 3.47 -15.70 -27.23
CA SER A 33 2.63 -16.05 -28.38
C SER A 33 1.15 -15.72 -28.11
N SER A 34 0.37 -15.54 -29.17
CA SER A 34 -1.05 -15.21 -29.04
C SER A 34 -1.84 -16.23 -28.20
N ASN A 35 -1.50 -17.52 -28.31
CA ASN A 35 -2.15 -18.58 -27.54
C ASN A 35 -1.78 -18.49 -26.05
N GLU A 36 -0.49 -18.32 -25.73
CA GLU A 36 -0.04 -18.17 -24.35
C GLU A 36 -0.65 -16.94 -23.67
N LYS A 37 -0.78 -15.82 -24.39
CA LYS A 37 -1.45 -14.62 -23.88
C LYS A 37 -2.91 -14.89 -23.52
N ILE A 38 -3.64 -15.57 -24.40
CA ILE A 38 -5.05 -15.92 -24.17
C ILE A 38 -5.18 -16.81 -22.94
N ASP A 39 -4.36 -17.86 -22.87
CA ASP A 39 -4.38 -18.81 -21.75
C ASP A 39 -4.05 -18.13 -20.41
N LEU A 40 -3.00 -17.30 -20.39
CA LEU A 40 -2.62 -16.51 -19.21
C LEU A 40 -3.75 -15.58 -18.76
N ILE A 41 -4.33 -14.81 -19.69
CA ILE A 41 -5.42 -13.87 -19.37
C ILE A 41 -6.65 -14.63 -18.84
N ASN A 42 -6.97 -15.81 -19.40
CA ASN A 42 -8.08 -16.63 -18.93
C ASN A 42 -7.87 -17.13 -17.50
N VAL A 43 -6.67 -17.59 -17.17
CA VAL A 43 -6.31 -17.98 -15.80
C VAL A 43 -6.43 -16.79 -14.85
N LEU A 44 -5.88 -15.63 -15.21
CA LEU A 44 -5.94 -14.42 -14.39
C LEU A 44 -7.38 -13.91 -14.20
N LYS A 45 -8.24 -13.99 -15.23
CA LYS A 45 -9.67 -13.66 -15.11
C LYS A 45 -10.38 -14.61 -14.14
N THR A 46 -10.08 -15.90 -14.22
CA THR A 46 -10.66 -16.92 -13.33
C THR A 46 -10.22 -16.70 -11.88
N GLN A 47 -8.94 -16.36 -11.69
CA GLN A 47 -8.32 -16.13 -10.37
C GLN A 47 -8.31 -14.66 -9.95
N LYS A 48 -9.19 -13.82 -10.51
CA LYS A 48 -9.19 -12.38 -10.24
C LYS A 48 -9.28 -12.01 -8.75
N LYS A 49 -9.94 -12.85 -7.95
CA LYS A 49 -10.10 -12.68 -6.49
C LYS A 49 -8.81 -12.89 -5.71
N ALA A 50 -7.80 -13.54 -6.29
CA ALA A 50 -6.50 -13.74 -5.66
C ALA A 50 -5.61 -12.48 -5.75
N ILE A 51 -5.97 -11.52 -6.61
CA ILE A 51 -5.23 -10.27 -6.80
C ILE A 51 -5.89 -9.18 -5.97
N ALA A 52 -5.12 -8.54 -5.10
CA ALA A 52 -5.58 -7.35 -4.38
C ALA A 52 -5.38 -6.10 -5.26
N TRP A 53 -6.46 -5.41 -5.60
CA TRP A 53 -6.43 -4.21 -6.42
C TRP A 53 -6.53 -2.93 -5.57
N LYS A 54 -7.25 -3.04 -4.46
CA LYS A 54 -7.34 -2.05 -3.39
C LYS A 54 -6.80 -2.67 -2.11
N LEU A 55 -6.43 -1.81 -1.17
CA LEU A 55 -6.00 -2.22 0.16
C LEU A 55 -7.07 -3.06 0.88
N THR A 56 -8.36 -2.74 0.66
CA THR A 56 -9.51 -3.49 1.19
C THR A 56 -9.69 -4.88 0.61
N ASP A 57 -9.05 -5.18 -0.53
CA ASP A 57 -9.13 -6.51 -1.16
C ASP A 57 -8.14 -7.49 -0.50
N ILE A 58 -7.16 -6.98 0.24
CA ILE A 58 -6.20 -7.79 1.00
C ILE A 58 -6.95 -8.41 2.18
N LYS A 59 -7.40 -9.65 2.01
CA LYS A 59 -7.99 -10.42 3.10
C LYS A 59 -6.88 -10.94 4.00
N GLY A 60 -6.83 -10.45 5.24
CA GLY A 60 -6.03 -11.04 6.30
C GLY A 60 -6.57 -12.41 6.73
N ILE A 61 -5.80 -13.09 7.58
CA ILE A 61 -6.29 -14.25 8.33
C ILE A 61 -7.13 -13.71 9.49
N ASP A 62 -8.27 -14.36 9.74
CA ASP A 62 -9.12 -14.02 10.88
C ASP A 62 -8.32 -14.23 12.20
N PRO A 63 -8.19 -13.19 13.05
CA PRO A 63 -7.53 -13.34 14.36
C PRO A 63 -8.15 -14.42 15.25
N GLU A 64 -9.44 -14.75 15.08
CA GLU A 64 -10.09 -15.87 15.78
C GLU A 64 -9.55 -17.23 15.32
N PHE A 65 -9.16 -17.33 14.04
CA PHE A 65 -8.60 -18.55 13.49
C PHE A 65 -7.13 -18.72 13.87
N CYS A 66 -6.33 -17.66 13.75
CA CYS A 66 -4.92 -17.70 14.10
C CYS A 66 -4.43 -16.32 14.55
N SER A 67 -3.86 -16.27 15.75
CA SER A 67 -3.16 -15.10 16.26
C SER A 67 -1.71 -15.45 16.59
N HIS A 68 -0.81 -14.52 16.29
CA HIS A 68 0.57 -14.61 16.73
C HIS A 68 0.69 -14.02 18.13
N LYS A 69 1.29 -14.79 19.05
CA LYS A 69 1.67 -14.29 20.39
C LYS A 69 3.17 -14.05 20.41
N ILE A 70 3.56 -12.79 20.58
CA ILE A 70 4.96 -12.43 20.83
C ILE A 70 5.23 -12.65 22.31
N LEU A 71 6.14 -13.56 22.64
CA LEU A 71 6.59 -13.79 24.01
C LEU A 71 7.68 -12.77 24.36
N LEU A 72 7.64 -12.26 25.59
CA LEU A 72 8.63 -11.33 26.12
C LEU A 72 9.54 -12.05 27.11
N GLU A 73 10.78 -11.58 27.22
CA GLU A 73 11.70 -12.01 28.27
C GLU A 73 11.17 -11.59 29.64
N GLU A 74 11.44 -12.39 30.68
CA GLU A 74 10.86 -12.23 32.02
C GLU A 74 11.13 -10.86 32.66
N GLU A 75 12.29 -10.26 32.37
CA GLU A 75 12.74 -8.99 32.94
C GLU A 75 12.34 -7.76 32.08
N HIS A 76 11.57 -7.95 31.00
CA HIS A 76 11.24 -6.85 30.09
C HIS A 76 9.89 -6.20 30.43
N SER A 77 9.91 -4.87 30.59
CA SER A 77 8.72 -4.07 30.91
C SER A 77 8.27 -3.19 29.74
N PRO A 78 6.97 -2.85 29.66
CA PRO A 78 6.46 -1.90 28.68
C PRO A 78 7.17 -0.56 28.70
N LYS A 79 7.42 -0.01 27.50
CA LYS A 79 8.05 1.31 27.36
C LYS A 79 7.19 2.25 26.52
N VAL A 80 6.97 3.43 27.09
CA VAL A 80 6.37 4.57 26.40
C VAL A 80 7.49 5.51 25.95
N GLN A 81 7.69 5.61 24.64
CA GLN A 81 8.60 6.59 24.05
C GLN A 81 7.84 7.88 23.73
N SER A 82 8.44 9.03 24.04
CA SER A 82 7.86 10.32 23.66
C SER A 82 7.86 10.49 22.13
N GLN A 83 6.75 11.00 21.61
CA GLN A 83 6.63 11.28 20.19
C GLN A 83 7.52 12.48 19.82
N ARG A 84 8.33 12.38 18.75
CA ARG A 84 9.13 13.50 18.29
C ARG A 84 8.28 14.45 17.46
N ARG A 85 8.71 15.71 17.41
CA ARG A 85 8.11 16.71 16.54
C ARG A 85 8.38 16.33 15.08
N VAL A 86 7.31 16.33 14.28
CA VAL A 86 7.37 16.08 12.84
C VAL A 86 7.06 17.38 12.12
N ASN A 87 7.70 17.61 10.96
CA ASN A 87 7.37 18.73 10.09
C ASN A 87 5.88 18.66 9.68
N PRO A 88 5.08 19.74 9.79
CA PRO A 88 3.67 19.74 9.42
C PRO A 88 3.37 19.16 8.04
N LYS A 89 4.21 19.43 7.03
CA LYS A 89 4.03 18.87 5.68
C LYS A 89 4.12 17.35 5.64
N ILE A 90 5.03 16.78 6.43
CA ILE A 90 5.21 15.33 6.55
C ILE A 90 4.07 14.74 7.38
N TYR A 91 3.64 15.43 8.43
CA TYR A 91 2.52 15.00 9.27
C TYR A 91 1.25 14.77 8.45
N GLU A 92 0.91 15.67 7.53
CA GLU A 92 -0.25 15.51 6.63
C GLU A 92 -0.14 14.25 5.75
N VAL A 93 1.06 13.87 5.33
CA VAL A 93 1.29 12.62 4.58
C VAL A 93 1.10 11.41 5.49
N ILE A 94 1.68 11.41 6.69
CA ILE A 94 1.51 10.33 7.68
C ILE A 94 0.04 10.12 7.97
N LYS A 95 -0.68 11.21 8.27
CA LYS A 95 -2.10 11.17 8.63
C LYS A 95 -2.93 10.51 7.53
N LYS A 96 -2.72 10.91 6.27
CA LYS A 96 -3.40 10.30 5.11
C LYS A 96 -3.09 8.82 4.97
N GLU A 97 -1.85 8.39 5.18
CA GLU A 97 -1.49 6.97 5.13
C GLU A 97 -2.09 6.17 6.29
N VAL A 98 -2.08 6.71 7.51
CA VAL A 98 -2.71 6.08 8.69
C VAL A 98 -4.23 5.94 8.48
N GLU A 99 -4.90 6.99 8.00
CA GLU A 99 -6.33 6.96 7.69
C GLU A 99 -6.66 5.92 6.61
N LYS A 100 -5.82 5.77 5.57
CA LYS A 100 -6.00 4.71 4.55
C LYS A 100 -5.93 3.31 5.18
N LEU A 101 -4.94 3.06 6.04
CA LEU A 101 -4.79 1.78 6.73
C LEU A 101 -5.98 1.50 7.67
N LEU A 102 -6.43 2.51 8.40
CA LEU A 102 -7.57 2.43 9.31
C LEU A 102 -8.87 2.14 8.55
N ASN A 103 -9.14 2.87 7.46
CA ASN A 103 -10.31 2.65 6.60
C ASN A 103 -10.31 1.26 5.94
N ALA A 104 -9.14 0.67 5.73
CA ALA A 104 -9.02 -0.70 5.23
C ALA A 104 -9.13 -1.77 6.33
N GLY A 105 -9.21 -1.39 7.60
CA GLY A 105 -9.28 -2.33 8.73
C GLY A 105 -7.97 -3.07 9.02
N LEU A 106 -6.84 -2.61 8.45
CA LEU A 106 -5.52 -3.22 8.71
C LEU A 106 -4.93 -2.80 10.06
N ILE A 107 -5.35 -1.65 10.57
CA ILE A 107 -5.02 -1.15 11.91
C ILE A 107 -6.31 -0.76 12.62
N TYR A 108 -6.27 -0.71 13.94
CA TYR A 108 -7.39 -0.29 14.78
C TYR A 108 -6.88 0.61 15.92
N PRO A 109 -7.73 1.52 16.43
CA PRO A 109 -7.36 2.35 17.57
C PRO A 109 -7.25 1.50 18.83
N ILE A 110 -6.21 1.77 19.63
CA ILE A 110 -6.03 1.23 20.97
C ILE A 110 -5.95 2.39 21.97
N SER A 111 -6.72 2.31 23.03
CA SER A 111 -6.65 3.28 24.13
C SER A 111 -5.57 2.85 25.13
N ASP A 112 -4.83 3.82 25.66
CA ASP A 112 -3.97 3.67 26.84
C ASP A 112 -2.94 2.52 26.78
N SER A 113 -2.36 2.29 25.60
CA SER A 113 -1.31 1.28 25.44
C SER A 113 -0.09 1.61 26.32
N PRO A 114 0.37 0.66 27.17
CA PRO A 114 1.62 0.84 27.93
C PRO A 114 2.86 0.73 27.02
N TRP A 115 2.66 0.35 25.76
CA TRP A 115 3.68 0.31 24.71
C TRP A 115 3.45 1.45 23.72
N VAL A 116 4.40 2.37 23.63
CA VAL A 116 4.38 3.43 22.61
C VAL A 116 5.78 3.53 22.00
N SER A 117 5.84 3.33 20.69
CA SER A 117 7.04 3.59 19.89
C SER A 117 6.86 4.85 19.06
N HIS A 118 7.97 5.54 18.78
CA HIS A 118 7.93 6.73 17.96
C HIS A 118 7.73 6.40 16.46
N ILE A 119 6.93 7.21 15.75
CA ILE A 119 6.74 7.10 14.30
C ILE A 119 7.94 7.72 13.56
N HIS A 120 8.60 6.91 12.74
CA HIS A 120 9.70 7.37 11.89
C HIS A 120 9.29 7.38 10.41
N CYS A 121 9.36 8.55 9.78
CA CYS A 121 9.12 8.70 8.35
C CYS A 121 10.39 8.50 7.56
N VAL A 122 10.35 7.56 6.61
CA VAL A 122 11.47 7.30 5.71
C VAL A 122 10.97 7.53 4.27
N PRO A 123 11.53 8.50 3.54
CA PRO A 123 11.25 8.66 2.12
C PRO A 123 11.63 7.38 1.36
N LYS A 124 10.75 6.87 0.50
CA LYS A 124 11.07 5.72 -0.35
C LYS A 124 12.18 6.08 -1.35
N LYS A 125 12.94 5.08 -1.82
CA LYS A 125 14.00 5.25 -2.84
C LYS A 125 13.42 5.99 -4.06
N GLY A 126 14.00 7.14 -4.40
CA GLY A 126 13.45 8.12 -5.35
C GLY A 126 12.97 9.43 -4.67
N GLY A 127 12.84 9.44 -3.34
CA GLY A 127 12.53 10.61 -2.52
C GLY A 127 11.12 11.17 -2.72
N MET A 128 10.31 10.55 -3.55
CA MET A 128 9.05 11.09 -4.03
C MET A 128 7.92 10.76 -3.06
N THR A 129 7.42 11.78 -2.36
CA THR A 129 6.16 11.71 -1.60
C THR A 129 5.10 12.45 -2.39
N VAL A 130 3.93 11.85 -2.58
CA VAL A 130 2.81 12.52 -3.26
C VAL A 130 2.10 13.41 -2.25
N ILE A 131 2.21 14.73 -2.42
CA ILE A 131 1.60 15.73 -1.55
C ILE A 131 0.53 16.45 -2.37
N LYS A 132 -0.60 16.81 -1.74
CA LYS A 132 -1.57 17.68 -2.40
C LYS A 132 -1.06 19.12 -2.35
N ASN A 133 -0.98 19.81 -3.49
CA ASN A 133 -0.73 21.25 -3.52
C ASN A 133 -2.00 22.02 -3.07
N ASP A 134 -1.90 23.34 -3.03
CA ASP A 134 -3.01 24.23 -2.62
C ASP A 134 -4.21 24.16 -3.59
N GLU A 135 -4.00 23.62 -4.79
CA GLU A 135 -5.01 23.39 -5.83
C GLU A 135 -5.58 21.96 -5.78
N ASN A 136 -5.31 21.20 -4.71
CA ASN A 136 -5.71 19.79 -4.51
C ASN A 136 -5.12 18.76 -5.49
N GLU A 137 -4.19 19.16 -6.33
CA GLU A 137 -3.49 18.28 -7.27
C GLU A 137 -2.45 17.42 -6.54
N LEU A 138 -2.31 16.16 -6.95
CA LEU A 138 -1.34 15.23 -6.39
C LEU A 138 0.04 15.48 -7.01
N VAL A 139 0.88 16.28 -6.34
CA VAL A 139 2.21 16.62 -6.82
C VAL A 139 3.26 15.68 -6.23
N PRO A 140 4.01 14.92 -7.06
CA PRO A 140 5.15 14.15 -6.61
C PRO A 140 6.25 15.11 -6.13
N THR A 141 6.44 15.20 -4.82
CA THR A 141 7.36 16.15 -4.20
C THR A 141 8.55 15.40 -3.60
N ARG A 142 9.76 15.79 -3.99
CA ARG A 142 10.99 15.29 -3.37
C ARG A 142 11.23 16.03 -2.05
N LEU A 143 10.95 15.39 -0.92
CA LEU A 143 11.29 15.96 0.38
C LEU A 143 12.74 15.61 0.73
N VAL A 144 13.59 16.64 0.89
CA VAL A 144 14.92 16.47 1.46
C VAL A 144 14.75 16.37 2.96
N THR A 145 14.82 15.16 3.50
CA THR A 145 15.08 14.95 4.93
C THR A 145 16.53 15.30 5.17
N GLY A 146 16.77 16.45 5.79
CA GLY A 146 18.07 16.79 6.38
C GLY A 146 18.36 15.93 7.59
#